data_AF-A0A1B6G113-F1
#
_entry.id   AF-A0A1B6G113-F1
#
_cell.length_a   1.000
_cell.length_b   1.000
_cell.length_c   1.000
_cell.angle_alpha   90.00
_cell.angle_beta   90.00
_cell.angle_gamma   90.00
#
_symmetry.space_group_name_H-M   'P 1'
#
loop_
_entity.id
_entity.type
_entity.pdbx_description
1 polymer ?
#
loop_
_entity_poly.entity_id
_entity_poly.type
_entity_poly.pdbx_seq_one_letter_code
_entity_poly.pdbx_strand_id
1 'polypeptide(L)'
;AVVSGWVSDWILHKNLMSITTVRKIFNSISAAGPALGIVAAMHAGCNSTMVVLMFTLGMALMGFFYSSLAVNTLDLSPNYSGTLMGILAFGGLGGIISPYLAGVMAPEGTMDQWRGV
;
A
#
# COMPACT_ATOMS: atom_id res chain seq x y z
N ALA A 1 6.43 -8.89 -0.35
CA ALA A 1 7.52 -8.53 -1.29
C ALA A 1 8.07 -9.76 -2.01
N VAL A 2 8.69 -10.74 -1.33
CA VAL A 2 9.28 -11.91 -2.01
C VAL A 2 8.24 -12.74 -2.77
N VAL A 3 7.12 -13.09 -2.11
CA VAL A 3 6.05 -13.87 -2.73
C VAL A 3 5.39 -13.09 -3.88
N SER A 4 5.11 -11.80 -3.70
CA SER A 4 4.51 -10.97 -4.74
C SER A 4 5.42 -10.79 -5.96
N GLY A 5 6.74 -10.70 -5.75
CA GLY A 5 7.73 -10.72 -6.83
C GLY A 5 7.69 -12.03 -7.61
N TRP A 6 7.78 -13.17 -6.92
CA TRP A 6 7.72 -14.48 -7.56
C TRP A 6 6.42 -14.71 -8.35
N VAL A 7 5.27 -14.30 -7.79
CA VAL A 7 3.98 -14.37 -8.48
C VAL A 7 3.96 -13.45 -9.71
N SER A 8 4.49 -12.23 -9.61
CA SER A 8 4.63 -11.31 -10.75
C SER A 8 5.45 -11.95 -11.87
N ASP A 9 6.62 -12.50 -11.53
CA ASP A 9 7.53 -13.10 -12.50
C ASP A 9 6.92 -14.35 -13.15
N TRP A 10 6.19 -15.15 -12.37
CA TRP A 10 5.46 -16.31 -12.88
C TRP A 10 4.35 -15.94 -13.88
N ILE A 11 3.55 -14.90 -13.59
CA ILE A 11 2.49 -14.40 -14.49
C ILE A 11 3.09 -13.90 -15.81
N LEU A 12 4.22 -13.19 -15.72
CA LEU A 12 4.94 -12.67 -16.88
C LEU A 12 5.57 -13.78 -17.72
N HIS A 13 6.23 -14.75 -17.07
CA HIS A 13 6.84 -15.89 -17.76
C HIS A 13 5.80 -16.75 -18.51
N LYS A 14 4.58 -16.86 -17.97
CA LYS A 14 3.47 -17.56 -18.61
C LYS A 14 2.77 -16.74 -19.72
N ASN A 15 3.21 -15.50 -20.00
CA ASN A 15 2.59 -14.57 -20.96
C ASN A 15 1.07 -14.38 -20.73
N LEU A 16 0.63 -14.44 -19.46
CA LEU A 16 -0.80 -14.31 -19.13
C LEU A 16 -1.28 -12.84 -19.25
N MET A 17 -0.38 -11.88 -19.00
CA MET A 17 -0.66 -10.45 -19.04
C MET A 17 0.58 -9.66 -19.46
N SER A 18 0.38 -8.44 -19.97
CA SER A 18 1.49 -7.52 -20.24
C SER A 18 2.11 -6.98 -18.95
N ILE A 19 3.40 -6.62 -19.02
CA ILE A 19 4.13 -5.95 -17.92
C ILE A 19 3.34 -4.76 -17.36
N THR A 20 2.87 -3.87 -18.23
CA THR A 20 2.16 -2.66 -17.81
C THR A 20 0.86 -2.97 -17.05
N THR A 21 0.13 -4.00 -17.46
CA THR A 21 -1.12 -4.41 -16.80
C THR A 21 -0.84 -5.03 -15.44
N VAL A 22 0.15 -5.94 -15.34
CA VAL A 22 0.54 -6.55 -14.05
C VAL A 22 0.97 -5.48 -13.05
N ARG A 23 1.83 -4.54 -13.47
CA ARG A 23 2.32 -3.46 -12.61
C ARG A 23 1.17 -2.57 -12.12
N LYS A 24 0.20 -2.24 -12.98
CA LYS A 24 -1.00 -1.46 -12.60
C LYS A 24 -1.85 -2.20 -11.57
N ILE A 25 -2.20 -3.46 -11.82
CA ILE A 25 -3.04 -4.27 -10.91
C ILE A 25 -2.37 -4.39 -9.55
N PHE A 26 -1.07 -4.71 -9.53
CA PHE A 26 -0.33 -4.89 -8.28
C PHE A 26 -0.24 -3.58 -7.49
N ASN A 27 -0.04 -2.45 -8.17
CA ASN A 27 -0.09 -1.14 -7.53
C ASN A 27 -1.47 -0.84 -6.94
N SER A 28 -2.56 -1.12 -7.67
CA SER A 28 -3.92 -0.95 -7.18
C SER A 28 -4.21 -1.83 -5.96
N ILE A 29 -3.82 -3.10 -5.97
CA ILE A 29 -3.97 -4.01 -4.82
C ILE A 29 -3.18 -3.50 -3.62
N SER A 30 -1.96 -3.01 -3.84
CA SER A 30 -1.11 -2.51 -2.76
C SER A 30 -1.64 -1.25 -2.09
N ALA A 31 -2.41 -0.43 -2.82
CA ALA A 31 -3.07 0.75 -2.28
C ALA A 31 -4.42 0.40 -1.63
N ALA A 32 -5.24 -0.42 -2.29
CA ALA A 32 -6.56 -0.79 -1.82
C ALA A 32 -6.52 -1.72 -0.60
N GLY A 33 -5.56 -2.63 -0.53
CA GLY A 33 -5.45 -3.62 0.55
C GLY A 33 -5.33 -2.99 1.94
N PRO A 34 -4.33 -2.12 2.18
CA PRO A 34 -4.20 -1.40 3.45
C PRO A 34 -5.39 -0.51 3.74
N ALA A 35 -5.94 0.18 2.74
CA ALA A 35 -7.12 1.04 2.91
C ALA A 35 -8.34 0.24 3.41
N LEU A 36 -8.65 -0.88 2.76
CA LEU A 36 -9.74 -1.76 3.16
C LEU A 36 -9.49 -2.41 4.53
N GLY A 37 -8.24 -2.81 4.81
CA GLY A 37 -7.86 -3.39 6.10
C GLY A 37 -8.04 -2.41 7.27
N ILE A 38 -7.65 -1.14 7.08
CA ILE A 38 -7.84 -0.09 8.08
C ILE A 38 -9.34 0.19 8.29
N VAL A 39 -10.13 0.34 7.21
CA VAL A 39 -11.58 0.57 7.32
C VAL A 39 -12.28 -0.59 8.02
N ALA A 40 -11.94 -1.83 7.69
CA ALA A 40 -12.48 -3.01 8.35
C ALA A 40 -12.08 -3.08 9.83
N ALA A 41 -10.83 -2.75 10.15
CA ALA A 41 -10.33 -2.70 11.53
C ALA A 41 -11.08 -1.64 12.37
N MET A 42 -11.39 -0.48 11.82
CA MET A 42 -12.19 0.55 12.51
C MET A 42 -13.60 0.08 12.88
N HIS A 43 -14.19 -0.79 12.07
CA HIS A 43 -15.55 -1.33 12.30
C HIS A 43 -15.58 -2.55 13.23
N ALA A 44 -14.43 -3.18 13.53
CA ALA A 44 -14.35 -4.38 14.36
C ALA A 44 -14.61 -4.12 15.87
N GLY A 45 -14.70 -2.86 16.31
CA GLY A 45 -15.14 -2.48 17.66
C GLY A 45 -14.17 -2.92 18.76
N CYS A 46 -14.70 -3.44 19.88
CA CYS A 46 -13.90 -3.84 21.05
C CYS A 46 -13.15 -5.18 20.91
N ASN A 47 -13.34 -5.93 19.82
CA ASN A 47 -12.64 -7.20 19.63
C ASN A 47 -11.24 -6.97 19.08
N SER A 48 -10.25 -6.85 19.98
CA SER A 48 -8.86 -6.60 19.63
C SER A 48 -8.27 -7.66 18.69
N THR A 49 -8.69 -8.92 18.81
CA THR A 49 -8.18 -10.01 17.96
C THR A 49 -8.60 -9.81 16.51
N MET A 50 -9.84 -9.38 16.29
CA MET A 50 -10.37 -9.14 14.94
C MET A 50 -9.76 -7.87 14.32
N VAL A 51 -9.57 -6.81 15.10
CA VAL A 51 -8.86 -5.58 14.67
C VAL A 51 -7.46 -5.92 14.17
N VAL A 52 -6.68 -6.65 14.97
CA VAL A 52 -5.30 -7.02 14.63
C VAL A 52 -5.25 -7.89 13.39
N LEU A 53 -6.17 -8.87 13.25
CA LEU A 53 -6.23 -9.74 12.07
C LEU A 53 -6.52 -8.93 10.79
N MET A 54 -7.57 -8.10 10.79
CA MET A 54 -7.96 -7.31 9.61
C MET A 54 -6.88 -6.29 9.23
N PHE A 55 -6.28 -5.63 10.22
CA PHE A 55 -5.19 -4.69 9.99
C PHE A 55 -3.95 -5.39 9.41
N THR A 56 -3.57 -6.53 9.99
CA THR A 56 -2.39 -7.30 9.55
C THR A 56 -2.59 -7.85 8.14
N LEU A 57 -3.77 -8.37 7.82
CA LEU A 57 -4.11 -8.83 6.47
C LEU A 57 -4.08 -7.69 5.45
N GLY A 58 -4.63 -6.53 5.78
CA GLY A 58 -4.56 -5.34 4.92
C GLY A 58 -3.13 -4.87 4.68
N MET A 59 -2.32 -4.79 5.73
CA MET A 59 -0.91 -4.40 5.63
C MET A 59 -0.06 -5.43 4.89
N ALA A 60 -0.39 -6.72 4.97
CA ALA A 60 0.30 -7.76 4.19
C ALA A 60 0.16 -7.53 2.68
N LEU A 61 -1.00 -7.02 2.22
CA LEU A 61 -1.24 -6.66 0.83
C LEU A 61 -0.42 -5.43 0.38
N MET A 62 0.08 -4.60 1.30
CA MET A 62 1.04 -3.55 0.96
C MET A 62 2.32 -4.12 0.33
N GLY A 63 2.65 -5.39 0.60
CA GLY A 63 3.81 -6.07 0.06
C GLY A 63 3.88 -6.13 -1.47
N PHE A 64 2.75 -5.95 -2.18
CA PHE A 64 2.67 -5.87 -3.64
C PHE A 64 3.27 -4.58 -4.22
N PHE A 65 3.41 -3.53 -3.39
CA PHE A 65 3.93 -2.21 -3.79
C PHE A 65 5.34 -2.28 -4.38
N TYR A 66 6.24 -3.05 -3.76
CA TYR A 66 7.62 -3.16 -4.23
C TYR A 66 7.71 -3.85 -5.60
N SER A 67 6.93 -4.92 -5.81
CA SER A 67 6.87 -5.61 -7.10
C SER A 67 6.19 -4.80 -8.22
N SER A 68 5.50 -3.70 -7.89
CA SER A 68 4.90 -2.80 -8.88
C SER A 68 5.74 -1.53 -9.06
N LEU A 69 5.77 -0.65 -8.04
CA LEU A 69 6.34 0.69 -8.16
C LEU A 69 7.86 0.67 -8.26
N ALA A 70 8.53 -0.14 -7.43
CA ALA A 70 10.01 -0.21 -7.42
C ALA A 70 10.57 -0.75 -8.73
N VAL A 71 9.89 -1.73 -9.32
CA VAL A 71 10.30 -2.33 -10.60
C VAL A 71 9.91 -1.45 -11.79
N ASN A 72 8.78 -0.73 -11.72
CA ASN A 72 8.33 0.13 -12.82
C ASN A 72 9.35 1.21 -13.19
N THR A 73 10.09 1.80 -12.25
CA THR A 73 11.14 2.78 -12.62
C THR A 73 12.31 2.16 -13.38
N LEU A 74 12.61 0.89 -13.11
CA LEU A 74 13.62 0.13 -13.87
C LEU A 74 13.08 -0.19 -15.27
N ASP A 75 11.80 -0.57 -15.36
CA ASP A 75 11.11 -0.84 -16.64
C ASP A 75 11.04 0.42 -17.52
N LEU A 76 10.93 1.61 -16.92
CA LEU A 76 10.79 2.89 -17.65
C LEU A 76 12.12 3.46 -18.13
N SER A 77 13.15 3.46 -17.27
CA SER A 77 14.49 3.87 -17.65
C SER A 77 15.54 3.21 -16.75
N PRO A 78 16.25 2.18 -17.22
CA PRO A 78 17.25 1.50 -16.40
C PRO A 78 18.41 2.43 -16.03
N ASN A 79 18.83 3.30 -16.96
CA ASN A 79 19.96 4.23 -16.77
C ASN A 79 19.66 5.37 -15.78
N TYR A 80 18.39 5.77 -15.63
CA TYR A 80 17.97 6.88 -14.77
C TYR A 80 17.01 6.43 -13.64
N SER A 81 16.92 5.13 -13.39
CA SER A 81 15.99 4.53 -12.42
C SER A 81 16.14 5.09 -11.01
N GLY A 82 17.38 5.32 -10.54
CA GLY A 82 17.66 5.93 -9.25
C GLY A 82 17.12 7.36 -9.14
N THR A 83 17.32 8.17 -10.18
CA THR A 83 16.78 9.54 -10.23
C THR A 83 15.25 9.54 -10.26
N LEU A 84 14.64 8.65 -11.05
CA LEU A 84 13.18 8.50 -11.09
C LEU A 84 12.61 8.10 -9.73
N MET A 85 13.26 7.16 -9.03
CA MET A 85 12.89 6.79 -7.67
C MET A 85 13.05 7.93 -6.68
N GLY A 86 14.12 8.72 -6.80
CA GLY A 86 14.32 9.93 -6.00
C GLY A 86 13.21 10.96 -6.19
N ILE A 87 12.74 11.15 -7.42
CA ILE A 87 11.59 12.04 -7.70
C ILE A 87 10.31 11.47 -7.06
N LEU A 88 10.07 10.16 -7.14
CA LEU A 88 8.91 9.52 -6.50
C LEU A 88 8.95 9.61 -4.97
N ALA A 89 10.13 9.67 -4.36
CA ALA A 89 10.28 9.79 -2.92
C ALA A 89 9.68 11.09 -2.35
N PHE A 90 9.60 12.16 -3.16
CA PHE A 90 8.88 13.39 -2.76
C PHE A 90 7.39 13.13 -2.50
N GLY A 91 6.79 12.09 -3.10
CA GLY A 91 5.43 11.65 -2.77
C GLY A 91 5.28 11.19 -1.31
N GLY A 92 6.38 10.80 -0.66
CA GLY A 92 6.42 10.43 0.75
C GLY A 92 6.22 11.60 1.73
N LEU A 93 6.29 12.85 1.27
CA LEU A 93 6.04 14.03 2.10
C LEU A 93 4.65 14.03 2.76
N GLY A 94 3.68 13.33 2.16
CA GLY A 94 2.37 13.10 2.79
C GLY A 94 2.47 12.43 4.17
N GLY A 95 3.49 11.60 4.40
CA GLY A 95 3.78 10.98 5.70
C GLY A 95 4.19 11.97 6.78
N ILE A 96 4.71 13.15 6.41
CA ILE A 96 5.05 14.22 7.36
C ILE A 96 3.78 14.95 7.81
N ILE A 97 2.85 15.17 6.88
CA ILE A 97 1.61 15.93 7.12
C ILE A 97 0.55 15.06 7.82
N SER A 98 0.52 13.76 7.52
CA SER A 98 -0.45 12.79 8.05
C SER A 98 -0.61 12.79 9.59
N PRO A 99 0.45 12.70 10.42
CA PRO A 99 0.29 12.69 11.87
C PRO A 99 -0.24 14.00 12.44
N TYR A 100 0.12 15.14 11.83
CA TYR A 100 -0.42 16.44 12.22
C TYR A 100 -1.93 16.51 11.99
N LEU A 101 -2.40 16.10 10.80
CA LEU A 101 -3.83 16.03 10.50
C LEU A 101 -4.57 15.06 11.42
N ALA A 102 -3.99 13.90 11.70
CA ALA A 102 -4.59 12.94 12.63
C ALA A 102 -4.78 13.54 14.04
N GLY A 103 -3.81 14.31 14.54
CA GLY A 103 -3.91 15.00 15.83
C GLY A 103 -5.01 16.07 15.88
N VAL A 104 -5.26 16.76 14.75
CA VAL A 104 -6.36 17.73 14.64
C VAL A 104 -7.72 17.04 14.55
N MET A 105 -7.80 15.90 13.87
CA MET A 105 -9.06 15.15 13.68
C MET A 105 -9.48 14.35 14.93
N ALA A 106 -8.54 13.83 15.71
CA ALA A 106 -8.82 13.01 16.89
C ALA A 106 -8.13 13.56 18.15
N PRO A 107 -8.54 14.73 18.67
CA PRO A 107 -7.87 15.38 19.80
C PRO A 107 -8.07 14.63 21.13
N GLU A 108 -9.17 13.91 21.30
CA GLU A 108 -9.48 13.14 22.53
C GLU A 108 -9.18 11.64 22.39
N GLY A 109 -8.85 11.19 21.18
CA GLY A 109 -8.51 9.80 20.88
C GLY A 109 -9.67 8.82 21.02
N THR A 110 -10.92 9.30 21.00
CA THR A 110 -12.12 8.46 21.13
C THR A 110 -12.41 7.70 19.83
N MET A 111 -13.03 6.53 19.93
CA MET A 111 -13.32 5.68 18.77
C MET A 111 -14.24 6.35 17.74
N ASP A 112 -15.12 7.25 18.20
CA ASP A 112 -16.06 7.97 17.33
C ASP A 112 -15.32 9.02 16.48
N GLN A 113 -14.35 9.74 17.06
CA GLN A 113 -13.46 10.65 16.31
C GLN A 113 -12.68 9.93 15.20
N TRP A 114 -12.19 8.72 15.46
CA TRP A 114 -11.48 7.92 14.46
C TRP A 114 -12.39 7.38 13.35
N ARG A 115 -13.68 7.24 13.62
CA ARG A 115 -14.70 6.83 12.63
C ARG A 115 -15.29 8.02 11.88
N GLY A 116 -15.04 9.25 12.34
CA GLY A 116 -15.65 10.46 11.81
C GLY A 116 -17.16 10.54 12.11
N VAL A 117 -17.60 9.92 13.20
CA VAL A 117 -19.00 9.88 13.68
C VAL A 117 -19.15 10.69 14.96
#